data_AF-A0A2Z4GIX0-F1
#
_entry.id   AF-A0A2Z4GIX0-F1
#
_cell.length_a   1.000
_cell.length_b   1.000
_cell.length_c   1.000
_cell.angle_alpha   90.00
_cell.angle_beta   90.00
_cell.angle_gamma   90.00
#
_symmetry.space_group_name_H-M   'P 1'
#
loop_
_entity.id
_entity.type
_entity.pdbx_description
1 polymer ?
#
loop_
_entity_poly.entity_id
_entity_poly.type
_entity_poly.pdbx_seq_one_letter_code
_entity_poly.pdbx_strand_id
1 'polypeptide(L)'
;MLEIQKIKEEIHTQQILSNQEIKSLNQSLEKHRNNLSIFDKFERWLNNSIVDQYEININQRIQEIRSGQELLLNQQNLNARQLKNKIAQVYDYWPVYPPDWAERRKKLGNSCSECGFSNNSGKRKKRLDVHHIIPLGKGGNNKIINLEKICEDCHQKKHGHSIGNFDSKKILKPSSSRVEKKIELINSAINSKTKLIIQYKDYNKKVTERTITPIGLVHESIYGPSKSILIDAFCHLRGSKRLFNLSKIQKITPFPY
;
A
#
# COMPACT_ATOMS: atom_id res chain seq x y z
N MET A 1 2.56 -13.40 -11.92
CA MET A 1 3.10 -13.80 -10.60
C MET A 1 4.25 -14.80 -10.75
N LEU A 2 4.08 -15.92 -11.46
CA LEU A 2 5.12 -16.93 -11.71
C LEU A 2 6.38 -16.38 -12.43
N GLU A 3 6.21 -15.49 -13.40
CA GLU A 3 7.31 -14.93 -14.19
C GLU A 3 8.22 -13.99 -13.39
N ILE A 4 7.64 -13.20 -12.47
CA ILE A 4 8.39 -12.33 -11.56
C ILE A 4 9.18 -13.16 -10.53
N GLN A 5 8.61 -14.28 -10.08
CA GLN A 5 9.28 -15.20 -9.17
C GLN A 5 10.53 -15.79 -9.83
N LYS A 6 10.40 -16.25 -11.09
CA LYS A 6 11.50 -16.79 -11.88
C LYS A 6 12.64 -15.78 -12.09
N ILE A 7 12.30 -14.55 -12.45
CA ILE A 7 13.30 -13.46 -12.63
C ILE A 7 14.03 -13.18 -11.30
N LYS A 8 13.32 -13.18 -10.16
CA LYS A 8 13.95 -12.99 -8.84
C LYS A 8 14.92 -14.11 -8.51
N GLU A 9 14.54 -15.35 -8.79
CA GLU A 9 15.39 -16.52 -8.57
C GLU A 9 16.64 -16.45 -9.46
N GLU A 10 16.50 -16.13 -10.75
CA GLU A 10 17.62 -15.97 -11.68
C GLU A 10 18.62 -14.90 -11.21
N ILE A 11 18.14 -13.72 -10.78
CA ILE A 11 18.98 -12.64 -10.24
C ILE A 11 19.72 -13.11 -8.97
N HIS A 12 19.01 -13.81 -8.08
CA HIS A 12 19.60 -14.29 -6.84
C HIS A 12 20.69 -15.34 -7.11
N THR A 13 20.44 -16.26 -8.05
CA THR A 13 21.42 -17.25 -8.49
C THR A 13 22.66 -16.58 -9.09
N GLN A 14 22.49 -15.57 -9.95
CA GLN A 14 23.62 -14.82 -10.52
C GLN A 14 24.48 -14.15 -9.44
N GLN A 15 23.85 -13.53 -8.43
CA GLN A 15 24.58 -12.95 -7.30
C GLN A 15 25.37 -13.98 -6.49
N ILE A 16 24.79 -15.16 -6.25
CA ILE A 16 25.47 -16.24 -5.55
C ILE A 16 26.72 -16.69 -6.33
N LEU A 17 26.58 -16.90 -7.64
CA LEU A 17 27.68 -17.35 -8.50
C LEU A 17 28.84 -16.34 -8.52
N SER A 18 28.56 -15.05 -8.71
CA SER A 18 29.60 -14.00 -8.67
C SER A 18 30.30 -13.92 -7.31
N ASN A 19 29.57 -14.09 -6.20
CA ASN A 19 30.17 -14.09 -4.86
C ASN A 19 31.05 -15.32 -4.62
N GLN A 20 30.67 -16.48 -5.17
CA GLN A 20 31.50 -17.68 -5.14
C GLN A 20 32.78 -17.51 -5.97
N GLU A 21 32.69 -16.88 -7.14
CA GLU A 21 33.85 -16.56 -7.99
C GLU A 21 34.84 -15.66 -7.25
N ILE A 22 34.38 -14.54 -6.67
CA ILE A 22 35.23 -13.64 -5.86
C ILE A 22 35.89 -14.40 -4.70
N LYS A 23 35.14 -15.27 -4.01
CA LYS A 23 35.68 -16.08 -2.92
C LYS A 23 36.81 -17.00 -3.41
N SER A 24 36.62 -17.66 -4.55
CA SER A 24 37.63 -18.55 -5.13
C SER A 24 38.89 -17.79 -5.58
N LEU A 25 38.72 -16.58 -6.13
CA LEU A 25 39.82 -15.70 -6.54
C LEU A 25 40.63 -15.22 -5.33
N ASN A 26 39.95 -14.81 -4.25
CA ASN A 26 40.61 -14.42 -3.00
C ASN A 26 41.40 -15.58 -2.37
N GLN A 27 40.82 -16.78 -2.35
CA GLN A 27 41.52 -17.98 -1.86
C GLN A 27 42.76 -18.31 -2.72
N SER A 28 42.68 -18.11 -4.03
CA SER A 28 43.81 -18.31 -4.93
C SER A 28 44.92 -17.28 -4.70
N LEU A 29 44.54 -16.03 -4.43
CA LEU A 29 45.44 -14.94 -4.02
C LEU A 29 46.15 -15.27 -2.69
N GLU A 30 45.41 -15.72 -1.67
CA GLU A 30 45.98 -16.08 -0.37
C GLU A 30 46.95 -17.26 -0.48
N LYS A 31 46.58 -18.31 -1.22
CA LYS A 31 47.48 -19.45 -1.49
C LYS A 31 48.74 -18.99 -2.21
N HIS A 32 48.61 -18.13 -3.21
CA HIS A 32 49.75 -17.57 -3.92
C HIS A 32 50.67 -16.82 -2.96
N ARG A 33 50.13 -15.92 -2.13
CA ARG A 33 50.90 -15.17 -1.12
C ARG A 33 51.61 -16.06 -0.11
N ASN A 34 50.96 -17.13 0.35
CA ASN A 34 51.52 -18.05 1.34
C ASN A 34 52.61 -18.97 0.77
N ASN A 35 52.56 -19.26 -0.54
CA ASN A 35 53.54 -20.13 -1.21
C ASN A 35 54.80 -19.37 -1.68
N LEU A 36 54.90 -18.05 -1.46
CA LEU A 36 56.07 -17.26 -1.83
C LEU A 36 57.27 -17.60 -0.93
N SER A 37 58.35 -18.06 -1.57
CA SER A 37 59.66 -18.34 -0.99
C SER A 37 60.35 -17.07 -0.46
N ILE A 38 61.37 -17.24 0.39
CA ILE A 38 62.29 -16.17 0.78
C ILE A 38 62.97 -15.56 -0.47
N PHE A 39 63.29 -16.39 -1.48
CA PHE A 39 63.83 -15.92 -2.76
C PHE A 39 62.81 -15.08 -3.54
N ASP A 40 61.52 -15.41 -3.51
CA ASP A 40 60.47 -14.64 -4.19
C ASP A 40 60.22 -13.28 -3.51
N LYS A 41 60.43 -13.21 -2.19
CA LYS A 41 60.39 -11.93 -1.44
C LYS A 41 61.57 -11.03 -1.78
N PHE A 42 62.75 -11.64 -2.01
CA PHE A 42 63.95 -10.93 -2.46
C PHE A 42 63.85 -10.49 -3.92
N GLU A 43 63.30 -11.33 -4.82
CA GLU A 43 62.99 -10.94 -6.19
C GLU A 43 61.94 -9.82 -6.26
N ARG A 44 60.87 -9.86 -5.46
CA ARG A 44 59.90 -8.76 -5.33
C ARG A 44 60.55 -7.43 -4.92
N TRP A 45 61.60 -7.49 -4.10
CA TRP A 45 62.36 -6.30 -3.68
C TRP A 45 63.28 -5.79 -4.80
N LEU A 46 63.82 -6.67 -5.65
CA LEU A 46 64.73 -6.32 -6.76
C LEU A 46 64.03 -6.01 -8.09
N ASN A 47 62.88 -6.62 -8.36
CA ASN A 47 62.15 -6.55 -9.62
C ASN A 47 60.63 -6.61 -9.36
N ASN A 48 59.90 -5.58 -9.80
CA ASN A 48 58.42 -5.50 -9.83
C ASN A 48 57.76 -6.48 -10.84
N SER A 49 58.40 -7.61 -11.17
CA SER A 49 58.13 -8.36 -12.39
C SER A 49 57.54 -9.73 -12.10
N ILE A 50 56.41 -10.04 -12.75
CA ILE A 50 55.66 -11.32 -12.75
C ILE A 50 54.80 -11.61 -11.51
N VAL A 51 55.37 -11.71 -10.30
CA VAL A 51 54.58 -11.98 -9.07
C VAL A 51 53.52 -10.91 -8.84
N ASP A 52 53.87 -9.66 -9.12
CA ASP A 52 52.93 -8.54 -9.04
C ASP A 52 51.92 -8.54 -10.19
N GLN A 53 52.27 -9.07 -11.37
CA GLN A 53 51.33 -9.16 -12.50
C GLN A 53 50.19 -10.14 -12.22
N TYR A 54 50.45 -11.28 -11.58
CA TYR A 54 49.39 -12.22 -11.19
C TYR A 54 48.43 -11.60 -10.15
N GLU A 55 48.97 -10.94 -9.11
CA GLU A 55 48.14 -10.24 -8.13
C GLU A 55 47.36 -9.09 -8.78
N ILE A 56 47.98 -8.32 -9.68
CA ILE A 56 47.33 -7.24 -10.45
C ILE A 56 46.16 -7.81 -11.27
N ASN A 57 46.37 -8.91 -12.00
CA ASN A 57 45.35 -9.52 -12.84
C ASN A 57 44.16 -10.04 -12.01
N ILE A 58 44.39 -10.71 -10.88
CA ILE A 58 43.28 -11.16 -10.02
C ILE A 58 42.55 -9.96 -9.42
N ASN A 59 43.27 -8.96 -8.93
CA ASN A 59 42.64 -7.76 -8.36
C ASN A 59 41.83 -6.99 -9.41
N GLN A 60 42.34 -6.88 -10.64
CA GLN A 60 41.59 -6.32 -11.77
C GLN A 60 40.32 -7.12 -12.03
N ARG A 61 40.40 -8.45 -12.08
CA ARG A 61 39.22 -9.31 -12.27
C ARG A 61 38.18 -9.15 -11.16
N ILE A 62 38.61 -9.07 -9.90
CA ILE A 62 37.72 -8.82 -8.77
C ILE A 62 37.04 -7.45 -8.90
N GLN A 63 37.78 -6.42 -9.33
CA GLN A 63 37.23 -5.08 -9.56
C GLN A 63 36.22 -5.06 -10.72
N GLU A 64 36.48 -5.78 -11.82
CA GLU A 64 35.53 -5.96 -12.92
C GLU A 64 34.22 -6.59 -12.45
N ILE A 65 34.29 -7.67 -11.67
CA ILE A 65 33.08 -8.34 -11.15
C ILE A 65 32.30 -7.39 -10.22
N ARG A 66 32.98 -6.68 -9.33
CA ARG A 66 32.36 -5.73 -8.38
C ARG A 66 31.68 -4.57 -9.11
N SER A 67 32.36 -3.95 -10.07
CA SER A 67 31.81 -2.86 -10.88
C SER A 67 30.61 -3.33 -11.71
N GLY A 68 30.66 -4.54 -12.27
CA GLY A 68 29.51 -5.16 -12.95
C GLY A 68 28.30 -5.36 -12.03
N GLN A 69 28.53 -5.85 -10.80
CA GLN A 69 27.47 -5.99 -9.79
C GLN A 69 26.86 -4.63 -9.41
N GLU A 70 27.69 -3.60 -9.26
CA GLU A 70 27.22 -2.24 -8.95
C GLU A 70 26.37 -1.64 -10.08
N LEU A 71 26.80 -1.79 -11.33
CA LEU A 71 26.04 -1.38 -12.51
C LEU A 71 24.68 -2.06 -12.57
N LEU A 72 24.63 -3.38 -12.35
CA LEU A 72 23.39 -4.14 -12.34
C LEU A 72 22.44 -3.67 -11.22
N LEU A 73 22.97 -3.46 -10.01
CA LEU A 73 22.20 -2.97 -8.88
C LEU A 73 21.61 -1.57 -9.17
N ASN A 74 22.42 -0.68 -9.75
CA ASN A 74 21.97 0.65 -10.15
C ASN A 74 20.85 0.57 -11.20
N GLN A 75 20.99 -0.29 -12.21
CA GLN A 75 19.96 -0.51 -13.21
C GLN A 75 18.66 -1.06 -12.61
N GLN A 76 18.75 -2.03 -11.68
CA GLN A 76 17.60 -2.56 -10.96
C GLN A 76 16.88 -1.49 -10.14
N ASN A 77 17.64 -0.65 -9.43
CA ASN A 77 17.08 0.45 -8.64
C ASN A 77 16.36 1.48 -9.53
N LEU A 78 16.93 1.80 -10.70
CA LEU A 78 16.29 2.68 -11.68
C LEU A 78 14.98 2.07 -12.20
N ASN A 79 14.98 0.79 -12.57
CA ASN A 79 13.79 0.08 -13.05
C ASN A 79 12.70 0.03 -11.97
N ALA A 80 13.07 -0.29 -10.72
CA ALA A 80 12.15 -0.31 -9.60
C ALA A 80 11.55 1.08 -9.34
N ARG A 81 12.36 2.14 -9.42
CA ARG A 81 11.89 3.53 -9.30
C ARG A 81 10.93 3.90 -10.41
N GLN A 82 11.23 3.55 -11.66
CA GLN A 82 10.35 3.80 -12.81
C GLN A 82 9.02 3.06 -12.65
N LEU A 83 9.05 1.79 -12.25
CA LEU A 83 7.84 1.01 -12.00
C LEU A 83 7.02 1.60 -10.85
N LYS A 84 7.66 2.01 -9.75
CA LYS A 84 7.00 2.69 -8.63
C LYS A 84 6.31 3.97 -9.10
N ASN A 85 6.94 4.76 -9.97
CA ASN A 85 6.35 5.96 -10.55
C ASN A 85 5.13 5.63 -11.43
N LYS A 86 5.20 4.60 -12.28
CA LYS A 86 4.06 4.15 -13.10
C LYS A 86 2.89 3.69 -12.23
N ILE A 87 3.15 2.91 -11.18
CA ILE A 87 2.12 2.48 -10.22
C ILE A 87 1.50 3.70 -9.51
N ALA A 88 2.33 4.67 -9.09
CA ALA A 88 1.85 5.89 -8.46
C ALA A 88 0.91 6.69 -9.36
N GLN A 89 1.15 6.73 -10.68
CA GLN A 89 0.25 7.36 -11.66
C GLN A 89 -1.11 6.66 -11.72
N VAL A 90 -1.16 5.33 -11.63
CA VAL A 90 -2.44 4.59 -11.53
C VAL A 90 -3.15 4.95 -10.22
N TYR A 91 -2.40 5.01 -9.11
CA TYR A 91 -2.94 5.35 -7.80
C TYR A 91 -3.45 6.79 -7.68
N ASP A 92 -2.92 7.71 -8.49
CA ASP A 92 -3.43 9.07 -8.57
C ASP A 92 -4.91 9.09 -8.97
N TYR A 93 -5.36 8.17 -9.81
CA TYR A 93 -6.75 8.10 -10.28
C TYR A 93 -7.52 6.92 -9.66
N TRP A 94 -7.01 6.36 -8.57
CA TRP A 94 -7.70 5.31 -7.84
C TRP A 94 -9.06 5.82 -7.33
N PRO A 95 -10.16 5.08 -7.50
CA PRO A 95 -11.51 5.58 -7.19
C PRO A 95 -11.77 5.79 -5.69
N VAL A 96 -10.87 5.29 -4.85
CA VAL A 96 -10.91 5.38 -3.37
C VAL A 96 -9.51 5.71 -2.84
N TYR A 97 -9.28 5.58 -1.54
CA TYR A 97 -7.92 5.71 -0.98
C TYR A 97 -6.98 4.66 -1.61
N PRO A 98 -5.88 5.09 -2.24
CA PRO A 98 -4.97 4.18 -2.90
C PRO A 98 -4.17 3.35 -1.89
N PRO A 99 -3.61 2.20 -2.29
CA PRO A 99 -2.76 1.37 -1.42
C PRO A 99 -1.56 2.12 -0.82
N ASP A 100 -1.08 3.18 -1.46
CA ASP A 100 0.03 4.03 -1.00
C ASP A 100 -0.42 5.24 -0.14
N TRP A 101 -1.67 5.28 0.33
CA TRP A 101 -2.23 6.44 1.06
C TRP A 101 -1.40 6.88 2.27
N ALA A 102 -0.81 5.92 3.00
CA ALA A 102 0.07 6.21 4.12
C ALA A 102 1.34 6.98 3.69
N GLU A 103 1.93 6.64 2.54
CA GLU A 103 3.07 7.37 1.98
C GLU A 103 2.67 8.79 1.58
N ARG A 104 1.50 8.95 0.95
CA ARG A 104 0.95 10.26 0.58
C ARG A 104 0.73 11.15 1.81
N ARG A 105 0.14 10.60 2.87
CA ARG A 105 -0.06 11.31 4.16
C ARG A 105 1.25 11.77 4.79
N LYS A 106 2.33 10.99 4.64
CA LYS A 106 3.67 11.32 5.16
C LYS A 106 4.35 12.44 4.36
N LYS A 107 4.10 12.52 3.05
CA LYS A 107 4.61 13.60 2.19
C LYS A 107 3.97 14.95 2.49
N LEU A 108 2.76 14.95 3.03
CA LEU A 108 2.12 16.16 3.54
C LEU A 108 2.75 16.56 4.87
N GLY A 109 2.95 17.86 5.07
CA GLY A 109 3.57 18.44 6.27
C GLY A 109 2.87 18.04 7.58
N ASN A 110 3.41 18.46 8.73
CA ASN A 110 2.85 18.12 10.04
C ASN A 110 2.01 19.24 10.67
N SER A 111 1.62 20.21 9.85
CA SER A 111 0.77 21.33 10.22
C SER A 111 -0.50 21.37 9.38
N CYS A 112 -1.52 22.03 9.90
CA CYS A 112 -2.73 22.39 9.17
C CYS A 112 -2.37 23.42 8.09
N SER A 113 -2.72 23.14 6.84
CA SER A 113 -2.51 24.05 5.70
C SER A 113 -3.30 25.36 5.82
N GLU A 114 -4.39 25.37 6.58
CA GLU A 114 -5.27 26.54 6.74
C GLU A 114 -4.90 27.43 7.92
N CYS A 115 -4.62 26.84 9.10
CA CYS A 115 -4.37 27.61 10.32
C CYS A 115 -2.97 27.45 10.91
N GLY A 116 -2.10 26.67 10.25
CA GLY A 116 -0.74 26.41 10.71
C GLY A 116 -0.63 25.49 11.94
N PHE A 117 -1.74 25.04 12.54
CA PHE A 117 -1.71 24.20 13.74
C PHE A 117 -0.87 22.93 13.54
N SER A 118 0.08 22.67 14.43
CA SER A 118 0.87 21.43 14.45
C SER A 118 0.77 20.72 15.80
N ASN A 119 0.91 19.40 15.79
CA ASN A 119 0.75 18.57 17.00
C ASN A 119 1.88 18.74 18.03
N ASN A 120 2.87 19.60 17.76
CA ASN A 120 4.01 19.87 18.62
C ASN A 120 3.75 20.97 19.67
N SER A 121 2.57 21.62 19.64
CA SER A 121 2.27 22.83 20.43
C SER A 121 1.76 22.59 21.86
N GLY A 122 1.89 21.39 22.43
CA GLY A 122 1.66 21.11 23.87
C GLY A 122 0.23 21.28 24.41
N LYS A 123 -0.74 21.82 23.65
CA LYS A 123 -2.14 21.99 24.04
C LYS A 123 -3.06 21.20 23.12
N ARG A 124 -3.96 20.40 23.72
CA ARG A 124 -5.02 19.56 23.10
C ARG A 124 -4.66 19.01 21.71
N LYS A 125 -4.30 17.71 21.64
CA LYS A 125 -4.04 16.99 20.38
C LYS A 125 -5.26 17.09 19.44
N LYS A 126 -5.26 18.06 18.52
CA LYS A 126 -6.23 18.07 17.41
C LYS A 126 -5.74 17.08 16.36
N ARG A 127 -6.67 16.32 15.78
CA ARG A 127 -6.31 15.37 14.73
C ARG A 127 -6.06 16.14 13.43
N LEU A 128 -4.95 15.82 12.77
CA LEU A 128 -4.65 16.25 11.41
C LEU A 128 -5.05 15.14 10.44
N ASP A 129 -6.02 15.43 9.59
CA ASP A 129 -6.51 14.52 8.56
C ASP A 129 -6.11 15.04 7.17
N VAL A 130 -6.03 14.10 6.22
CA VAL A 130 -5.78 14.42 4.81
C VAL A 130 -7.12 14.69 4.14
N HIS A 131 -7.25 15.87 3.58
CA HIS A 131 -8.43 16.34 2.86
C HIS A 131 -8.10 16.52 1.37
N HIS A 132 -9.08 16.23 0.51
CA HIS A 132 -8.96 16.47 -0.92
C HIS A 132 -9.45 17.88 -1.23
N ILE A 133 -8.64 18.71 -1.88
CA ILE A 133 -9.00 20.08 -2.27
C ILE A 133 -10.21 20.05 -3.21
N ILE A 134 -10.12 19.26 -4.28
CA ILE A 134 -11.25 18.86 -5.11
C ILE A 134 -11.64 17.43 -4.68
N PRO A 135 -12.86 17.20 -4.17
CA PRO A 135 -13.31 15.88 -3.77
C PRO A 135 -13.30 14.87 -4.93
N LEU A 136 -12.99 13.59 -4.66
CA LEU A 136 -13.02 12.52 -5.67
C LEU A 136 -14.36 12.45 -6.42
N GLY A 137 -15.49 12.56 -5.70
CA GLY A 137 -16.83 12.55 -6.29
C GLY A 137 -17.17 13.76 -7.18
N LYS A 138 -16.33 14.80 -7.18
CA LYS A 138 -16.42 15.98 -8.06
C LYS A 138 -15.34 15.99 -9.15
N GLY A 139 -14.71 14.84 -9.43
CA GLY A 139 -13.64 14.72 -10.42
C GLY A 139 -12.24 15.02 -9.88
N GLY A 140 -12.09 15.14 -8.56
CA GLY A 140 -10.78 15.20 -7.91
C GLY A 140 -10.01 13.89 -8.03
N ASN A 141 -8.72 13.94 -7.70
CA ASN A 141 -7.81 12.79 -7.77
C ASN A 141 -6.95 12.68 -6.50
N ASN A 142 -6.17 11.62 -6.35
CA ASN A 142 -5.30 11.39 -5.19
C ASN A 142 -3.91 12.02 -5.33
N LYS A 143 -3.64 12.82 -6.37
CA LYS A 143 -2.34 13.49 -6.54
C LYS A 143 -2.04 14.37 -5.33
N ILE A 144 -0.78 14.44 -4.92
CA ILE A 144 -0.36 15.25 -3.77
C ILE A 144 -0.84 16.71 -3.89
N ILE A 145 -0.85 17.28 -5.09
CA ILE A 145 -1.35 18.65 -5.34
C ILE A 145 -2.84 18.84 -5.06
N ASN A 146 -3.63 17.77 -5.08
CA ASN A 146 -5.04 17.78 -4.72
C ASN A 146 -5.28 17.36 -3.25
N LEU A 147 -4.23 17.15 -2.48
CA LEU A 147 -4.31 16.78 -1.07
C LEU A 147 -3.75 17.89 -0.19
N GLU A 148 -4.41 18.11 0.93
CA GLU A 148 -3.96 19.03 1.97
C GLU A 148 -4.13 18.36 3.34
N LYS A 149 -3.40 18.85 4.34
CA LYS A 149 -3.53 18.35 5.70
C LYS A 149 -4.18 19.43 6.54
N ILE A 150 -5.31 19.13 7.13
CA ILE A 150 -6.09 20.12 7.89
C ILE A 150 -6.49 19.58 9.25
N CYS A 151 -6.64 20.49 10.21
CA CYS A 151 -7.18 20.13 11.51
C CYS A 151 -8.70 19.97 11.42
N GLU A 152 -9.25 19.24 12.38
CA GLU A 152 -10.69 19.02 12.49
C GLU A 152 -11.51 20.31 12.40
N ASP A 153 -11.11 21.39 13.08
CA ASP A 153 -11.83 22.67 13.05
C ASP A 153 -11.85 23.30 11.64
N CYS A 154 -10.71 23.30 10.94
CA CYS A 154 -10.61 23.84 9.58
C CYS A 154 -11.40 22.97 8.59
N HIS A 155 -11.39 21.65 8.78
CA HIS A 155 -12.20 20.73 8.01
C HIS A 155 -13.70 20.99 8.18
N GLN A 156 -14.15 21.22 9.42
CA GLN A 156 -15.55 21.58 9.71
C GLN A 156 -15.96 22.90 9.04
N LYS A 157 -15.11 23.93 9.11
CA LYS A 157 -15.36 25.23 8.47
C LYS A 157 -15.54 25.11 6.95
N LYS A 158 -14.72 24.30 6.27
CA LYS A 158 -14.85 24.07 4.81
C LYS A 158 -16.16 23.39 4.41
N HIS A 159 -16.78 22.62 5.31
CA HIS A 159 -18.01 21.88 5.02
C HIS A 159 -19.32 22.60 5.43
N GLY A 160 -19.27 23.87 5.87
CA GLY A 160 -20.45 24.73 6.02
C GLY A 160 -21.46 24.29 7.10
N HIS A 161 -21.15 23.25 7.87
CA HIS A 161 -21.91 22.79 9.00
C HIS A 161 -20.96 22.56 10.17
N SER A 162 -21.34 23.03 11.35
CA SER A 162 -20.85 22.46 12.59
C SER A 162 -21.00 20.94 12.46
N ILE A 163 -19.99 20.16 12.84
CA ILE A 163 -20.28 18.84 13.40
C ILE A 163 -20.99 19.16 14.73
N GLY A 164 -22.28 19.50 14.63
CA GLY A 164 -23.05 20.10 15.70
C GLY A 164 -23.31 19.06 16.77
N ASN A 165 -22.77 19.33 17.96
CA ASN A 165 -23.22 18.84 19.26
C ASN A 165 -23.69 17.39 19.30
N PHE A 166 -22.75 16.45 19.30
CA PHE A 166 -22.96 15.26 20.11
C PHE A 166 -22.60 15.66 21.54
N ASP A 167 -23.63 15.85 22.36
CA ASP A 167 -23.54 15.91 23.81
C ASP A 167 -22.46 14.93 24.28
N SER A 168 -21.49 15.49 25.00
CA SER A 168 -20.40 14.79 25.69
C SER A 168 -20.90 13.87 26.82
N LYS A 169 -22.17 13.41 26.75
CA LYS A 169 -22.84 12.49 27.67
C LYS A 169 -23.50 11.28 27.01
N LYS A 170 -23.27 11.01 25.71
CA LYS A 170 -23.64 9.71 25.10
C LYS A 170 -22.46 9.05 24.39
N ILE A 171 -21.45 8.69 25.19
CA ILE A 171 -20.63 7.52 24.90
C ILE A 171 -21.53 6.29 25.08
N LEU A 172 -22.35 6.00 24.09
CA LEU A 172 -22.76 4.64 23.78
C LEU A 172 -22.27 4.40 22.36
N LYS A 173 -21.01 3.94 22.27
CA LYS A 173 -20.49 3.30 21.06
C LYS A 173 -21.54 2.25 20.64
N PRO A 174 -22.21 2.35 19.49
CA PRO A 174 -22.85 1.16 18.95
C PRO A 174 -21.71 0.19 18.67
N SER A 175 -21.74 -0.98 19.29
CA SER A 175 -20.64 -1.93 19.22
C SER A 175 -20.29 -2.21 17.75
N SER A 176 -19.02 -2.00 17.41
CA SER A 176 -18.40 -2.36 16.13
C SER A 176 -18.82 -3.78 15.68
N SER A 177 -19.07 -4.68 16.64
CA SER A 177 -19.48 -6.06 16.42
C SER A 177 -20.76 -6.31 15.60
N ARG A 178 -21.79 -5.45 15.61
CA ARG A 178 -23.04 -5.76 14.89
C ARG A 178 -22.95 -5.44 13.40
N VAL A 179 -22.23 -4.37 13.06
CA VAL A 179 -21.96 -4.03 11.65
C VAL A 179 -20.90 -4.96 11.09
N GLU A 180 -19.84 -5.27 11.86
CA GLU A 180 -18.83 -6.26 11.51
C GLU A 180 -19.44 -7.63 11.21
N LYS A 181 -20.31 -8.15 12.08
CA LYS A 181 -21.02 -9.42 11.84
C LYS A 181 -21.87 -9.42 10.57
N LYS A 182 -22.51 -8.29 10.23
CA LYS A 182 -23.25 -8.17 8.97
C LYS A 182 -22.29 -8.24 7.77
N ILE A 183 -21.16 -7.54 7.85
CA ILE A 183 -20.14 -7.52 6.80
C ILE A 183 -19.52 -8.91 6.62
N GLU A 184 -19.17 -9.61 7.71
CA GLU A 184 -18.67 -10.98 7.67
C GLU A 184 -19.65 -11.93 6.98
N LEU A 185 -20.93 -11.85 7.36
CA LEU A 185 -21.98 -12.66 6.75
C LEU A 185 -22.15 -12.38 5.25
N ILE A 186 -22.07 -11.10 4.85
CA ILE A 186 -22.14 -10.69 3.45
C ILE A 186 -20.92 -11.19 2.67
N ASN A 187 -19.71 -11.05 3.22
CA ASN A 187 -18.48 -11.52 2.59
C ASN A 187 -18.48 -13.04 2.45
N SER A 188 -18.96 -13.77 3.46
CA SER A 188 -19.14 -15.22 3.37
C SER A 188 -20.06 -15.59 2.21
N ALA A 189 -21.21 -14.92 2.08
CA ALA A 189 -22.17 -15.16 1.00
C ALA A 189 -21.67 -14.74 -0.39
N ILE A 190 -20.86 -13.69 -0.51
CA ILE A 190 -20.18 -13.31 -1.76
C ILE A 190 -19.24 -14.42 -2.20
N ASN A 191 -18.40 -14.90 -1.27
CA ASN A 191 -17.38 -15.93 -1.55
C ASN A 191 -18.02 -17.28 -1.92
N SER A 192 -19.05 -17.70 -1.19
CA SER A 192 -19.78 -18.94 -1.46
C SER A 192 -20.85 -18.81 -2.55
N LYS A 193 -21.08 -17.59 -3.06
CA LYS A 193 -22.16 -17.24 -4.02
C LYS A 193 -23.56 -17.65 -3.53
N THR A 194 -23.78 -17.69 -2.22
CA THR A 194 -25.06 -18.09 -1.62
C THR A 194 -26.04 -16.93 -1.48
N LYS A 195 -27.33 -17.24 -1.40
CA LYS A 195 -28.40 -16.24 -1.21
C LYS A 195 -28.48 -15.78 0.25
N LEU A 196 -28.95 -14.55 0.43
CA LEU A 196 -29.28 -13.95 1.73
C LEU A 196 -30.73 -13.47 1.74
N ILE A 197 -31.35 -13.50 2.91
CA ILE A 197 -32.63 -12.86 3.19
C ILE A 197 -32.37 -11.58 3.98
N ILE A 198 -32.87 -10.45 3.49
CA ILE A 198 -32.75 -9.15 4.15
C ILE A 198 -34.13 -8.55 4.46
N GLN A 199 -34.26 -7.94 5.62
CA GLN A 199 -35.38 -7.04 5.93
C GLN A 199 -34.95 -5.60 5.62
N TYR A 200 -35.41 -5.08 4.50
CA TYR A 200 -34.98 -3.80 3.94
C TYR A 200 -36.06 -2.73 4.13
N LYS A 201 -35.69 -1.61 4.78
CA LYS A 201 -36.54 -0.45 4.97
C LYS A 201 -36.40 0.53 3.81
N ASP A 202 -37.50 0.83 3.13
CA ASP A 202 -37.52 1.81 2.04
C ASP A 202 -37.69 3.27 2.53
N TYR A 203 -37.75 4.21 1.59
CA TYR A 203 -37.89 5.65 1.89
C TYR A 203 -39.23 6.01 2.52
N ASN A 204 -40.28 5.21 2.27
CA ASN A 204 -41.61 5.37 2.85
C ASN A 204 -41.70 4.68 4.23
N LYS A 205 -40.56 4.28 4.80
CA LYS A 205 -40.42 3.54 6.06
C LYS A 205 -41.06 2.14 6.03
N LYS A 206 -41.52 1.65 4.87
CA LYS A 206 -42.07 0.30 4.73
C LYS A 206 -40.93 -0.71 4.72
N VAL A 207 -41.08 -1.76 5.51
CA VAL A 207 -40.11 -2.86 5.59
C VAL A 207 -40.56 -3.97 4.66
N THR A 208 -39.64 -4.46 3.84
CA THR A 208 -39.87 -5.57 2.91
C THR A 208 -38.82 -6.63 3.13
N GLU A 209 -39.23 -7.89 3.13
CA GLU A 209 -38.29 -9.01 3.08
C GLU A 209 -37.85 -9.24 1.63
N ARG A 210 -36.56 -9.47 1.41
CA ARG A 210 -36.00 -9.65 0.07
C ARG A 210 -34.94 -10.74 0.08
N THR A 211 -35.01 -11.62 -0.89
CA THR A 211 -33.92 -12.53 -1.23
C THR A 211 -32.96 -11.84 -2.19
N ILE A 212 -31.67 -11.84 -1.84
CA ILE A 212 -30.61 -11.24 -2.64
C ILE A 212 -29.46 -12.23 -2.85
N THR A 213 -28.78 -12.13 -3.98
CA THR A 213 -27.46 -12.75 -4.19
C THR A 213 -26.42 -11.62 -4.17
N PRO A 214 -25.63 -11.47 -3.10
CA PRO A 214 -24.64 -10.40 -3.02
C PRO A 214 -23.49 -10.66 -4.00
N ILE A 215 -23.03 -9.58 -4.61
CA ILE A 215 -21.95 -9.55 -5.61
C ILE A 215 -20.73 -8.84 -5.03
N GLY A 216 -20.94 -7.74 -4.31
CA GLY A 216 -19.86 -6.95 -3.74
C GLY A 216 -20.33 -5.92 -2.71
N LEU A 217 -19.38 -5.33 -1.99
CA LEU A 217 -19.61 -4.19 -1.11
C LEU A 217 -19.02 -2.92 -1.75
N VAL A 218 -19.82 -1.86 -1.76
CA VAL A 218 -19.47 -0.54 -2.32
C VAL A 218 -19.63 0.50 -1.22
N HIS A 219 -18.69 1.45 -1.12
CA HIS A 219 -18.84 2.57 -0.18
C HIS A 219 -19.41 3.78 -0.92
N GLU A 220 -20.56 4.30 -0.48
CA GLU A 220 -21.12 5.54 -1.01
C GLU A 220 -20.68 6.72 -0.15
N SER A 221 -20.11 7.72 -0.81
CA SER A 221 -20.07 9.11 -0.34
C SER A 221 -20.13 10.01 -1.56
N ILE A 222 -21.31 10.54 -1.87
CA ILE A 222 -21.46 11.55 -2.92
C ILE A 222 -21.53 12.95 -2.30
N TYR A 223 -22.12 13.12 -1.10
CA TYR A 223 -22.12 14.40 -0.36
C TYR A 223 -22.31 14.17 1.16
N GLY A 224 -21.24 14.28 1.98
CA GLY A 224 -21.34 14.39 3.46
C GLY A 224 -20.99 13.13 4.30
N PRO A 225 -20.89 13.26 5.64
CA PRO A 225 -20.08 12.40 6.52
C PRO A 225 -20.64 10.99 6.80
N SER A 226 -21.78 10.61 6.23
CA SER A 226 -22.29 9.25 6.39
C SER A 226 -21.69 8.33 5.32
N LYS A 227 -20.63 7.59 5.69
CA LYS A 227 -20.12 6.44 4.92
C LYS A 227 -21.19 5.36 4.87
N SER A 228 -22.13 5.44 3.93
CA SER A 228 -23.12 4.40 3.74
C SER A 228 -22.46 3.23 3.00
N ILE A 229 -22.36 2.08 3.66
CA ILE A 229 -21.96 0.83 3.00
C ILE A 229 -23.15 0.37 2.16
N LEU A 230 -22.95 0.17 0.87
CA LEU A 230 -23.90 -0.41 -0.06
C LEU A 230 -23.50 -1.85 -0.37
N ILE A 231 -24.50 -2.71 -0.53
CA ILE A 231 -24.34 -4.06 -1.07
C ILE A 231 -24.78 -4.02 -2.53
N ASP A 232 -23.87 -4.33 -3.45
CA ASP A 232 -24.23 -4.66 -4.83
C ASP A 232 -24.73 -6.10 -4.86
N ALA A 233 -25.97 -6.31 -5.31
CA ALA A 233 -26.60 -7.62 -5.28
C ALA A 233 -27.66 -7.78 -6.37
N PHE A 234 -27.87 -9.02 -6.83
CA PHE A 234 -29.04 -9.38 -7.63
C PHE A 234 -30.26 -9.59 -6.71
N CYS A 235 -31.33 -8.83 -6.95
CA CYS A 235 -32.56 -8.91 -6.17
C CYS A 235 -33.56 -9.85 -6.82
N HIS A 236 -33.85 -10.99 -6.18
CA HIS A 236 -34.75 -12.01 -6.74
C HIS A 236 -36.21 -11.56 -6.76
N LEU A 237 -36.63 -10.70 -5.84
CA LEU A 237 -37.97 -10.10 -5.85
C LEU A 237 -38.21 -9.19 -7.07
N ARG A 238 -37.15 -8.65 -7.68
CA ARG A 238 -37.24 -7.68 -8.79
C ARG A 238 -36.62 -8.17 -10.09
N GLY A 239 -35.96 -9.32 -10.08
CA GLY A 239 -35.27 -9.89 -11.24
C GLY A 239 -34.11 -9.02 -11.78
N SER A 240 -33.51 -8.15 -10.96
CA SER A 240 -32.49 -7.19 -11.43
C SER A 240 -31.38 -6.92 -10.40
N LYS A 241 -30.20 -6.48 -10.85
CA LYS A 241 -29.12 -5.96 -9.98
C LYS A 241 -29.52 -4.63 -9.34
N ARG A 242 -29.21 -4.45 -8.05
CA ARG A 242 -29.47 -3.22 -7.26
C ARG A 242 -28.46 -3.03 -6.12
N LEU A 243 -28.32 -1.78 -5.71
CA LEU A 243 -27.56 -1.38 -4.53
C LEU A 243 -28.46 -1.29 -3.30
N PHE A 244 -28.04 -1.90 -2.19
CA PHE A 244 -28.76 -1.91 -0.91
C PHE A 244 -27.93 -1.24 0.18
N ASN A 245 -28.40 -0.12 0.71
CA ASN A 245 -27.75 0.53 1.86
C ASN A 245 -27.82 -0.35 3.12
N LEU A 246 -26.66 -0.75 3.64
CA LEU A 246 -26.48 -1.61 4.80
C LEU A 246 -27.13 -1.04 6.07
N SER A 247 -27.13 0.30 6.20
CA SER A 247 -27.80 0.98 7.32
C SER A 247 -29.32 0.82 7.32
N LYS A 248 -29.92 0.55 6.14
CA LYS A 248 -31.36 0.32 5.96
C LYS A 248 -31.75 -1.15 6.10
N ILE A 249 -30.80 -2.05 6.31
CA ILE A 249 -31.05 -3.48 6.56
C ILE A 249 -31.26 -3.70 8.05
N GLN A 250 -32.48 -4.03 8.46
CA GLN A 250 -32.83 -4.28 9.86
C GLN A 250 -32.32 -5.64 10.33
N LYS A 251 -32.54 -6.68 9.50
CA LYS A 251 -32.13 -8.07 9.74
C LYS A 251 -31.54 -8.66 8.47
N ILE A 252 -30.55 -9.53 8.63
CA ILE A 252 -29.92 -10.31 7.55
C ILE A 252 -29.72 -11.74 8.04
N THR A 253 -30.09 -12.71 7.23
CA THR A 253 -29.91 -14.14 7.52
C THR A 253 -29.47 -14.89 6.26
N PRO A 254 -28.71 -15.98 6.39
CA PRO A 254 -28.54 -16.94 5.30
C PRO A 254 -29.90 -17.37 4.76
N PHE A 255 -29.98 -17.59 3.45
CA PHE A 255 -31.14 -18.28 2.87
C PHE A 255 -31.11 -19.75 3.35
N PRO A 256 -32.21 -20.29 3.88
CA PRO A 256 -32.25 -21.70 4.29
C PRO A 256 -32.00 -22.57 3.05
N TYR A 257 -31.22 -23.64 3.25
CA TYR A 257 -30.89 -24.62 2.20
C TYR A 257 -32.14 -25.18 1.52
#